data_AF-A0A6V7M643-F1
#
_entry.id   AF-A0A6V7M643-F1
#
_cell.length_a   1.000
_cell.length_b   1.000
_cell.length_c   1.000
_cell.angle_alpha   90.00
_cell.angle_beta   90.00
_cell.angle_gamma   90.00
#
_symmetry.space_group_name_H-M   'P 1'
#
loop_
_entity.id
_entity.type
_entity.pdbx_description
1 polymer ?
#
loop_
_entity_poly.entity_id
_entity_poly.type
_entity_poly.pdbx_seq_one_letter_code
_entity_poly.pdbx_strand_id
1 'polypeptide(L)' 'RKVADAPISGNLDAPEGGLDALMQAIVCTEKIGWSDKARHLLVFSTDASFHLAGDGR' A
#
# COMPACT_ATOMS: atom_id res chain seq x y z
N ARG A 1 3.79 17.27 -9.17
CA ARG A 1 2.62 16.75 -9.90
C ARG A 1 2.42 15.23 -9.77
N LYS A 2 3.30 14.50 -9.06
CA LYS A 2 3.20 13.04 -8.85
C LYS A 2 1.80 12.48 -8.56
N VAL A 3 0.97 13.19 -7.78
CA VAL A 3 -0.42 12.77 -7.49
C VAL A 3 -1.34 12.92 -8.71
N ALA A 4 -1.27 14.05 -9.43
CA ALA A 4 -2.10 14.29 -10.61
C ALA A 4 -1.67 13.46 -11.84
N ASP A 5 -0.40 13.08 -11.88
CA ASP A 5 0.17 12.29 -12.99
C ASP A 5 0.02 10.77 -12.76
N ALA A 6 -0.48 10.32 -11.60
CA ALA A 6 -0.61 8.91 -11.27
C ALA A 6 -1.78 8.27 -12.03
N PRO A 7 -1.54 7.25 -12.88
CA PRO A 7 -2.62 6.58 -13.60
C PRO A 7 -3.38 5.61 -12.69
N ILE A 8 -4.65 5.39 -13.00
CA ILE A 8 -5.49 4.35 -12.37
C ILE A 8 -5.33 3.06 -13.17
N SER A 9 -5.25 1.93 -12.47
CA SER A 9 -5.24 0.58 -13.06
C SER A 9 -6.55 -0.15 -12.74
N GLY A 10 -6.80 -1.27 -13.42
CA GLY A 10 -7.88 -2.20 -13.10
C GLY A 10 -7.36 -3.63 -12.90
N ASN A 11 -8.03 -4.38 -12.05
CA ASN A 11 -7.89 -5.81 -11.77
C ASN A 11 -9.18 -6.57 -12.16
N LEU A 12 -9.18 -7.90 -12.00
CA LEU A 12 -10.28 -8.77 -12.40
C LEU A 12 -11.34 -8.95 -11.31
N ASP A 13 -10.94 -8.88 -10.05
CA ASP A 13 -11.74 -9.14 -8.88
C ASP A 13 -11.84 -7.93 -7.96
N ALA A 14 -12.73 -8.00 -6.95
CA ALA A 14 -13.01 -6.87 -6.07
C ALA A 14 -12.01 -6.69 -4.92
N PRO A 15 -11.46 -7.74 -4.28
CA PRO A 15 -10.46 -7.54 -3.23
C PRO A 15 -9.14 -7.01 -3.77
N GLU A 16 -8.53 -6.07 -3.04
CA GLU A 16 -7.28 -5.44 -3.42
C GLU A 16 -6.09 -5.96 -2.62
N GLY A 17 -4.90 -5.91 -3.23
CA GLY A 17 -3.61 -6.28 -2.61
C GLY A 17 -3.04 -5.23 -1.64
N GLY A 18 -3.88 -4.40 -1.02
CA GLY A 18 -3.44 -3.26 -0.22
C GLY A 18 -2.61 -3.62 1.02
N LEU A 19 -2.80 -4.82 1.58
CA LEU A 19 -2.02 -5.29 2.73
C LEU A 19 -0.56 -5.60 2.38
N ASP A 20 -0.28 -6.03 1.15
CA ASP A 20 1.09 -6.22 0.68
C ASP A 20 1.81 -4.87 0.57
N ALA A 21 1.13 -3.83 0.08
CA ALA A 21 1.66 -2.48 0.00
C ALA A 21 1.97 -1.90 1.38
N LEU A 22 1.09 -2.11 2.37
CA LEU A 22 1.33 -1.74 3.76
C LEU A 22 2.59 -2.43 4.32
N MET A 23 2.71 -3.74 4.12
CA MET A 23 3.87 -4.49 4.61
C MET A 23 5.17 -3.96 4.00
N GLN A 24 5.21 -3.74 2.69
CA GLN A 24 6.39 -3.19 2.00
C GLN A 24 6.73 -1.77 2.48
N ALA A 25 5.72 -0.91 2.67
CA ALA A 25 5.93 0.46 3.15
C ALA A 25 6.51 0.51 4.58
N ILE A 26 6.20 -0.49 5.42
CA ILE A 26 6.73 -0.59 6.78
C ILE A 26 8.20 -1.03 6.78
N VAL A 27 8.53 -2.11 6.06
CA VAL A 27 9.86 -2.73 6.16
C VAL A 27 10.92 -2.11 5.25
N CYS A 28 10.53 -1.49 4.13
CA CYS A 28 11.46 -0.86 3.19
C CYS A 28 11.87 0.56 3.65
N THR A 29 12.40 0.68 4.86
CA THR A 29 12.72 1.96 5.53
C THR A 29 13.60 2.89 4.69
N GLU A 30 14.59 2.35 3.99
CA GLU A 30 15.50 3.13 3.13
C GLU A 30 14.80 3.70 1.90
N LYS A 31 13.90 2.94 1.27
CA LYS A 31 13.18 3.37 0.06
C LYS A 31 12.08 4.38 0.39
N ILE A 32 11.40 4.18 1.52
CA ILE A 32 10.33 5.08 1.98
C ILE A 32 10.91 6.32 2.67
N GLY A 33 12.07 6.19 3.32
CA GLY A 33 12.77 7.28 3.98
C GLY A 33 12.21 7.61 5.36
N TRP A 34 11.83 6.59 6.15
CA TRP A 34 11.38 6.81 7.53
C TRP A 34 12.51 7.38 8.38
N SER A 35 12.25 8.50 9.07
CA SER A 35 13.23 9.12 9.96
C SER A 35 13.32 8.37 11.29
N ASP A 36 14.53 8.14 11.80
CA ASP A 36 14.79 7.44 13.06
C ASP A 36 14.12 8.07 14.29
N LYS A 37 13.85 9.38 14.26
CA LYS A 37 13.29 10.14 15.39
C LYS A 37 12.06 10.94 14.95
N ALA A 38 11.04 10.23 14.51
CA ALA A 38 9.75 10.81 14.19
C ALA A 38 8.60 9.87 14.61
N ARG A 39 7.40 10.43 14.74
CA ARG A 39 6.18 9.63 14.75
C ARG A 39 5.84 9.29 13.29
N HIS A 40 5.79 8.02 12.95
CA HIS A 40 5.37 7.57 11.63
C HIS A 40 3.85 7.40 11.58
N LEU A 41 3.19 8.07 10.64
CA LEU A 41 1.80 7.86 10.29
C LEU A 41 1.75 7.31 8.87
N LEU A 42 1.09 6.16 8.70
CA LEU A 42 0.84 5.55 7.41
C LEU A 42 -0.66 5.56 7.16
N VAL A 43 -1.10 6.30 6.14
CA VAL A 43 -2.51 6.42 5.77
C VAL A 43 -2.81 5.42 4.66
N PHE A 44 -3.71 4.50 4.94
CA PHE A 44 -4.23 3.54 3.97
C PHE A 44 -5.65 3.95 3.57
N SER A 45 -5.92 4.00 2.27
CA SER A 45 -7.22 4.37 1.72
C SER A 45 -7.54 3.46 0.55
N THR A 46 -8.70 2.82 0.61
CA THR A 46 -9.28 1.97 -0.42
C THR A 46 -10.80 2.06 -0.31
N ASP A 47 -11.51 1.85 -1.41
CA ASP A 47 -12.96 1.72 -1.48
C ASP A 47 -13.43 0.25 -1.57
N ALA A 48 -12.51 -0.71 -1.56
CA ALA A 48 -12.77 -2.13 -1.70
C ALA A 48 -12.24 -2.99 -0.53
N SER A 49 -12.65 -4.26 -0.48
CA SER A 49 -12.12 -5.27 0.46
C SER A 49 -10.65 -5.61 0.17
N PHE A 50 -10.02 -6.41 1.02
CA PHE A 50 -8.60 -6.77 0.89
C PHE A 50 -8.41 -8.29 0.77
N HIS A 51 -7.39 -8.69 0.01
CA HIS A 51 -6.87 -10.05 0.08
C HIS A 51 -6.18 -10.31 1.41
N LEU A 52 -6.30 -11.54 1.90
CA LEU A 52 -5.62 -12.04 3.08
C LEU A 52 -4.61 -13.14 2.73
N ALA A 53 -3.72 -13.42 3.68
CA ALA A 53 -2.79 -14.53 3.55
C ALA A 53 -3.56 -15.85 3.32
N GLY A 54 -3.26 -16.53 2.22
CA GLY A 54 -3.94 -17.75 1.79
C GLY A 54 -4.82 -17.57 0.55
N ASP A 55 -5.26 -16.35 0.23
CA ASP A 55 -6.10 -16.08 -0.96
C ASP A 55 -5.32 -16.24 -2.27
N GLY A 56 -4.00 -16.06 -2.24
CA GLY A 56 -3.11 -16.20 -3.39
C GLY A 56 -2.73 -17.65 -3.74
N ARG A 57 -3.44 -18.65 -3.21
CA ARG A 57 -3.22 -20.07 -3.50
C ARG A 57 -4.05 -20.53 -4.70
#